data_AF-A0A2H3L8I8-F1
#
_entry.id   AF-A0A2H3L8I8-F1
#
_cell.length_a   1.000
_cell.length_b   1.000
_cell.length_c   1.000
_cell.angle_alpha   90.00
_cell.angle_beta   90.00
_cell.angle_gamma   90.00
#
_symmetry.space_group_name_H-M   'P 1'
#
loop_
_entity.id
_entity.type
_entity.pdbx_description
1 polymer ?
#
loop_
_entity_poly.entity_id
_entity_poly.type
_entity_poly.pdbx_seq_one_letter_code
_entity_poly.pdbx_strand_id
1 'polypeptide(L)' 'MDYQAYIVRIRWTADGQPHGFVVHPRTGEKRLFHTATELLHVLQDWPLPTPPAPAPKESLP' A
#
# COMPACT_ATOMS: atom_id res chain seq x y z
N MET A 1 9.98 3.60 -12.96
CA MET A 1 8.88 2.96 -12.23
C MET A 1 8.85 3.58 -10.85
N ASP A 2 7.83 4.39 -10.56
CA ASP A 2 7.67 4.97 -9.23
C ASP A 2 7.04 3.92 -8.30
N TYR A 3 7.81 3.45 -7.33
CA TYR A 3 7.32 2.55 -6.29
C TYR A 3 6.69 3.39 -5.17
N GLN A 4 5.39 3.22 -4.91
CA GLN A 4 4.77 3.80 -3.72
C GLN A 4 4.92 2.86 -2.53
N ALA A 5 5.59 3.33 -1.49
CA ALA A 5 5.77 2.60 -0.24
C ALA A 5 4.82 3.13 0.83
N TYR A 6 4.01 2.25 1.41
CA TYR A 6 3.23 2.56 2.61
C TYR A 6 4.14 2.54 3.84
N ILE A 7 3.90 3.44 4.79
CA ILE A 7 4.49 3.31 6.13
C ILE A 7 3.57 2.41 6.93
N VAL A 8 4.07 1.23 7.31
CA VAL A 8 3.32 0.27 8.14
C VAL A 8 4.05 0.11 9.46
N ARG A 9 3.35 0.34 10.57
CA ARG A 9 3.85 -0.01 11.91
C ARG A 9 3.03 -1.18 12.44
N ILE A 10 3.66 -2.35 12.51
CA ILE A 10 3.07 -3.59 12.99
C ILE A 10 3.61 -3.88 14.39
N ARG A 11 2.71 -4.16 15.34
CA ARG A 11 3.00 -4.91 16.55
C ARG A 11 2.34 -6.27 16.44
N TRP A 12 2.88 -7.26 17.14
CA TRP A 12 2.31 -8.60 17.21
C TRP A 12 1.85 -8.85 18.64
N THR A 13 0.62 -9.34 18.81
CA THR A 13 0.11 -9.78 20.10
C THR A 13 0.71 -11.14 20.49
N ALA A 14 0.53 -11.54 21.76
CA ALA A 14 0.98 -12.84 22.25
C ALA A 14 0.28 -14.03 21.56
N ASP A 15 -0.94 -13.83 21.05
CA ASP A 15 -1.71 -14.78 20.24
C ASP A 15 -1.34 -14.74 18.73
N GLY A 16 -0.35 -13.95 18.34
CA GLY A 16 0.16 -13.92 16.97
C GLY A 16 -0.66 -13.08 15.99
N GLN A 17 -1.55 -12.21 16.48
CA GLN A 17 -2.29 -11.28 15.63
C GLN A 17 -1.51 -9.97 15.41
N PRO A 18 -1.42 -9.48 14.16
CA PRO A 18 -0.80 -8.19 13.89
C PRO A 18 -1.81 -7.07 14.13
N HIS A 19 -1.33 -6.01 14.77
CA HIS A 19 -2.12 -4.83 15.10
C HIS A 19 -1.26 -3.58 14.97
N GLY A 20 -1.82 -2.50 14.43
CA GLY A 20 -0.99 -1.40 13.95
C GLY A 20 -1.73 -0.37 13.13
N PHE A 21 -0.97 0.33 12.28
CA PHE A 21 -1.54 1.26 11.31
C PHE A 21 -0.74 1.29 9.99
N VAL A 22 -1.43 1.72 8.94
CA VAL A 22 -0.88 2.03 7.61
C VAL A 22 -1.09 3.52 7.33
N VAL A 23 -0.12 4.17 6.69
CA VAL A 23 -0.24 5.55 6.20
C VAL A 23 -0.15 5.57 4.67
N HIS A 24 -1.15 6.19 4.02
CA HIS A 24 -1.18 6.34 2.57
C HIS A 24 -0.10 7.34 2.12
N PRO A 25 0.79 6.98 1.17
CA PRO A 25 1.97 7.78 0.86
C PRO A 25 1.66 9.15 0.22
N ARG A 26 0.54 9.27 -0.52
CA ARG A 26 0.13 10.54 -1.15
C ARG A 26 -0.74 11.44 -0.28
N THR A 27 -1.75 10.89 0.38
CA THR A 27 -2.75 11.66 1.13
C THR A 27 -2.39 11.83 2.60
N GLY A 28 -1.47 11.01 3.13
CA GLY A 28 -1.17 10.97 4.56
C GLY A 28 -2.29 10.34 5.41
N GLU A 29 -3.34 9.80 4.78
CA GLU A 29 -4.43 9.13 5.49
C GLU A 29 -3.87 7.98 6.32
N LYS A 30 -4.32 7.86 7.57
CA LYS A 30 -3.88 6.80 8.49
C LYS A 30 -5.04 5.88 8.82
N ARG A 31 -4.88 4.58 8.59
CA ARG A 31 -5.86 3.55 8.97
C ARG A 31 -5.28 2.58 9.99
N LEU A 32 -6.06 2.30 11.03
CA LEU A 32 -5.73 1.30 12.05
C LEU A 32 -6.17 -0.09 11.58
N PHE A 33 -5.47 -1.12 12.01
CA PHE A 33 -5.85 -2.51 11.85
C PHE A 33 -5.53 -3.29 13.14
N HIS A 34 -6.32 -4.33 13.42
CA HIS A 34 -6.20 -5.19 14.59
C HIS A 34 -6.00 -6.66 14.22
N THR A 35 -6.16 -6.97 12.92
CA THR A 35 -5.97 -8.32 12.37
C THR A 35 -5.21 -8.26 11.06
N ALA A 36 -4.66 -9.40 10.64
CA ALA A 36 -4.03 -9.53 9.32
C ALA A 36 -5.03 -9.27 8.18
N THR A 37 -6.28 -9.69 8.33
CA THR A 37 -7.35 -9.49 7.34
C THR A 37 -7.67 -8.01 7.15
N GLU A 38 -7.76 -7.24 8.25
CA GLU A 38 -7.95 -5.79 8.18
C GLU A 38 -6.79 -5.09 7.47
N LEU A 39 -5.55 -5.49 7.76
CA LEU A 39 -4.37 -4.96 7.07
C LEU A 39 -4.45 -5.21 5.55
N LEU A 40 -4.83 -6.42 5.13
CA LEU A 40 -4.97 -6.75 3.71
C LEU A 40 -6.06 -5.90 3.04
N HIS A 41 -7.22 -5.72 3.66
CA HIS A 41 -8.28 -4.85 3.11
C HIS A 41 -7.82 -3.40 2.99
N VAL A 42 -7.14 -2.85 3.99
CA VAL A 42 -6.58 -1.48 3.94
C VAL A 42 -5.64 -1.31 2.74
N LEU A 43 -4.77 -2.29 2.49
CA LEU A 43 -3.82 -2.25 1.37
C LEU A 43 -4.49 -2.46 0.01
N GLN A 44 -5.63 -3.15 -0.05
CA GLN A 44 -6.41 -3.35 -1.27
C GLN A 44 -7.27 -2.13 -1.63
N ASP A 45 -7.87 -1.48 -0.63
CA ASP A 45 -8.68 -0.26 -0.79
C ASP A 45 -7.87 0.95 -1.25
N TRP A 46 -6.56 0.92 -1.06
CA TRP A 46 -5.62 1.94 -1.51
C TRP A 46 -4.89 1.43 -2.75
N PRO A 47 -5.50 1.55 -3.96
CA PRO A 47 -4.89 1.05 -5.17
C PRO A 47 -3.56 1.78 -5.43
N LEU A 48 -2.51 0.98 -5.66
CA LEU A 48 -1.27 1.50 -6.21
C LEU A 48 -1.59 2.21 -7.53
N PRO A 49 -0.97 3.37 -7.82
CA PRO A 49 -1.17 4.01 -9.11
C PRO A 49 -0.70 3.05 -10.20
N THR A 50 -1.54 2.82 -11.20
CA THR A 50 -1.13 2.12 -12.42
C THR A 50 0.08 2.87 -12.99
N PRO A 51 1.20 2.18 -13.32
CA PRO A 51 2.30 2.84 -14.01
C PRO A 51 1.75 3.55 -15.25
N PRO A 52 2.24 4.76 -15.59
CA PRO A 52 1.89 5.36 -16.86
C PRO A 52 2.22 4.36 -17.97
N ALA A 53 1.30 4.22 -18.93
CA ALA A 53 1.52 3.35 -20.08
C ALA A 53 2.87 3.69 -20.72
N PRO A 54 3.68 2.69 -21.13
CA PRO A 54 4.92 2.99 -21.83
C PRO A 54 4.59 3.90 -23.01
N ALA A 55 5.37 4.99 -23.16
CA ALA A 55 5.23 5.87 -24.31
C ALA A 55 5.21 5.00 -25.57
N PRO A 56 4.29 5.25 -26.53
CA PRO A 56 4.28 4.51 -27.78
C PRO A 56 5.70 4.56 -28.34
N LYS A 57 6.28 3.39 -28.61
CA LYS A 57 7.56 3.32 -29.31
C LYS A 57 7.33 4.07 -30.62
N GLU A 58 7.83 5.30 -30.74
CA GLU A 58 8.01 5.91 -32.04
C GLU A 58 8.86 4.92 -32.82
N SER A 59 8.24 4.29 -33.81
CA SER A 59 8.94 3.54 -34.84
C SER A 59 9.83 4.54 -35.54
N LEU A 60 11.07 4.68 -35.07
CA LEU A 60 12.09 5.44 -35.76
C LEU A 60 12.25 4.83 -37.17
N PRO A 61 12.19 5.65 -38.24
CA PRO A 61 12.37 5.21 -39.61
C PRO A 61 13.79 4.71 -39.88
#